data_AF-A0A830EG99-F1
#
_entry.id   AF-A0A830EG99-F1
#
_cell.length_a   1.000
_cell.length_b   1.000
_cell.length_c   1.000
_cell.angle_alpha   90.00
_cell.angle_beta   90.00
_cell.angle_gamma   90.00
#
_symmetry.space_group_name_H-M   'P 1'
#
loop_
_entity.id
_entity.type
_entity.pdbx_description
1 polymer ?
#
loop_
_entity_poly.entity_id
_entity_poly.type
_entity_poly.pdbx_seq_one_letter_code
_entity_poly.pdbx_strand_id
1 'polypeptide(L)'
;MIKMDYTIKAIIAIIIAATLTYLVIYVVPTLLPRLTYNANYNTEPTVIISSEVPGSIYVTTYNGPQIKISNVITYTPLIPRPSMHYEAMQTNNALSIQFISITCPREQFYPIYTCIPNTGVYLPKGVKELLINYSASIINIQVNNMSNAYLALSSSVINVKLENIGNTTLRVSSTTGVIKIQGPGNYSINVTGSSITIDTPPNTCIQINAVSSSITYPGGTIEGTGSKYMMQSTCITHIIVQSMSSTVSIN
;
A
#
# COMPACT_ATOMS: atom_id res chain seq x y z
N MET A 1 -57.69 -24.18 11.87
CA MET A 1 -56.93 -23.13 11.16
C MET A 1 -56.99 -21.87 12.00
N ILE A 2 -55.94 -21.58 12.79
CA ILE A 2 -55.95 -20.45 13.73
C ILE A 2 -55.84 -19.15 12.92
N LYS A 3 -56.90 -18.34 12.91
CA LYS A 3 -56.89 -17.00 12.34
C LYS A 3 -56.01 -16.13 13.23
N MET A 4 -54.75 -15.96 12.83
CA MET A 4 -53.84 -15.04 13.51
C MET A 4 -54.41 -13.62 13.43
N ASP A 5 -54.58 -12.99 14.59
CA ASP A 5 -55.08 -11.62 14.77
C ASP A 5 -54.26 -10.65 13.91
N TYR A 6 -54.95 -9.71 13.26
CA TYR A 6 -54.34 -8.69 12.40
C TYR A 6 -53.29 -7.86 13.15
N THR A 7 -53.48 -7.68 14.46
CA THR A 7 -52.56 -6.98 15.35
C THR A 7 -51.23 -7.72 15.51
N ILE A 8 -51.27 -9.05 15.65
CA ILE A 8 -50.07 -9.89 15.77
C ILE A 8 -49.28 -9.87 14.45
N LYS A 9 -49.97 -9.90 13.29
CA LYS A 9 -49.33 -9.73 11.98
C LYS A 9 -48.60 -8.40 11.85
N ALA A 10 -49.23 -7.31 12.30
CA ALA A 10 -48.65 -5.98 12.24
C ALA A 10 -47.39 -5.86 13.13
N ILE A 11 -47.45 -6.39 14.37
CA ILE A 11 -46.30 -6.39 15.29
C ILE A 11 -45.13 -7.19 14.70
N ILE A 12 -45.40 -8.40 14.18
CA ILE A 12 -44.35 -9.22 13.55
C ILE A 12 -43.74 -8.50 12.34
N ALA A 13 -44.56 -7.85 11.51
CA ALA A 13 -44.07 -7.09 10.36
C ALA A 13 -43.17 -5.92 10.76
N ILE A 14 -43.52 -5.19 11.83
CA ILE A 14 -42.71 -4.08 12.36
C ILE A 14 -41.37 -4.61 12.91
N ILE A 15 -41.39 -5.71 13.67
CA ILE A 15 -40.17 -6.31 14.21
C ILE A 15 -39.26 -6.75 13.05
N ILE A 16 -39.80 -7.45 12.05
CA ILE A 16 -39.03 -7.86 10.87
C ILE A 16 -38.44 -6.65 10.15
N ALA A 17 -39.24 -5.60 9.91
CA ALA A 17 -38.77 -4.37 9.26
C ALA A 17 -37.66 -3.67 10.06
N ALA A 18 -37.80 -3.56 11.38
CA ALA A 18 -36.79 -2.96 12.26
C ALA A 18 -35.49 -3.77 12.28
N THR A 19 -35.60 -5.11 12.33
CA THR A 19 -34.44 -6.02 12.32
C THR A 19 -33.70 -5.97 10.98
N LEU A 20 -34.43 -5.98 9.86
CA LEU A 20 -33.85 -5.82 8.53
C LEU A 20 -33.19 -4.45 8.37
N THR A 21 -33.82 -3.37 8.85
CA THR A 21 -33.25 -2.02 8.82
C THR A 21 -31.96 -1.95 9.63
N TYR A 22 -31.93 -2.57 10.82
CA TYR A 22 -30.73 -2.68 11.64
C TYR A 22 -29.60 -3.41 10.90
N LEU A 23 -29.89 -4.56 10.29
CA LEU A 23 -28.91 -5.32 9.50
C LEU A 23 -28.35 -4.49 8.35
N VAL A 24 -29.20 -3.80 7.59
CA VAL A 24 -28.77 -2.98 6.45
C VAL A 24 -27.91 -1.79 6.87
N ILE A 25 -28.27 -1.11 7.97
CA ILE A 25 -27.54 0.10 8.41
C ILE A 25 -26.21 -0.24 9.09
N TYR A 26 -26.18 -1.30 9.90
CA TYR A 26 -25.08 -1.56 10.84
C TYR A 26 -24.17 -2.72 10.44
N VAL A 27 -24.64 -3.67 9.63
CA VAL A 27 -23.87 -4.88 9.32
C VAL A 27 -23.30 -4.87 7.91
N VAL A 28 -23.99 -4.25 6.94
CA VAL A 28 -23.57 -4.28 5.53
C VAL A 28 -22.49 -3.24 5.25
N PRO A 29 -21.25 -3.65 4.88
CA PRO A 29 -20.21 -2.72 4.44
C PRO A 29 -20.69 -1.92 3.24
N THR A 30 -20.55 -0.61 3.31
CA THR A 30 -20.93 0.30 2.23
C THR A 30 -19.70 0.94 1.61
N LEU A 31 -19.77 1.19 0.31
CA LEU A 31 -18.71 1.86 -0.44
C LEU A 31 -19.17 3.28 -0.79
N LEU A 32 -18.33 4.28 -0.50
CA LEU A 32 -18.55 5.61 -1.07
C LEU A 32 -18.26 5.60 -2.58
N PRO A 33 -18.94 6.47 -3.35
CA PRO A 33 -18.66 6.65 -4.77
C PRO A 33 -17.17 6.91 -5.01
N ARG A 34 -16.63 6.24 -6.02
CA ARG A 34 -15.22 6.34 -6.40
C ARG A 34 -14.92 7.75 -6.91
N LEU A 35 -14.08 8.49 -6.18
CA LEU A 35 -13.55 9.77 -6.68
C LEU A 35 -12.36 9.46 -7.58
N THR A 36 -12.46 9.88 -8.84
CA THR A 36 -11.40 9.68 -9.83
C THR A 36 -10.82 11.02 -10.28
N TYR A 37 -9.51 11.17 -10.19
CA TYR A 37 -8.78 12.31 -10.74
C TYR A 37 -7.86 11.81 -11.86
N ASN A 38 -7.86 12.53 -12.99
CA ASN A 38 -7.04 12.21 -14.15
C ASN A 38 -6.17 13.41 -14.51
N ALA A 39 -4.86 13.20 -14.65
CA ALA A 39 -3.93 14.23 -15.12
C ALA A 39 -3.26 13.81 -16.44
N ASN A 40 -3.23 14.75 -17.39
CA ASN A 40 -2.52 14.64 -18.66
C ASN A 40 -1.13 15.23 -18.56
N TYR A 41 -0.15 14.57 -19.16
CA TYR A 41 1.21 15.08 -19.32
C TYR A 41 1.70 14.86 -20.75
N ASN A 42 2.38 15.87 -21.29
CA ASN A 42 2.99 15.82 -22.62
C ASN A 42 4.48 15.42 -22.57
N THR A 43 5.05 15.38 -21.37
CA THR A 43 6.44 15.05 -21.07
C THR A 43 6.47 13.90 -20.06
N GLU A 44 7.66 13.33 -19.78
CA GLU A 44 7.83 12.30 -18.77
C GLU A 44 7.80 12.93 -17.35
N PRO A 45 6.72 12.81 -16.56
CA PRO A 45 6.60 13.56 -15.32
C PRO A 45 7.29 12.85 -14.16
N THR A 46 7.63 13.63 -13.14
CA THR A 46 7.92 13.16 -11.79
C THR A 46 6.61 13.07 -10.99
N VAL A 47 6.35 11.94 -10.33
CA VAL A 47 5.15 11.77 -9.50
C VAL A 47 5.55 11.70 -8.04
N ILE A 48 4.95 12.55 -7.22
CA ILE A 48 5.19 12.65 -5.79
C ILE A 48 3.90 12.25 -5.07
N ILE A 49 3.96 11.27 -4.17
CA ILE A 49 2.82 10.79 -3.41
C ILE A 49 3.18 10.85 -1.93
N SER A 50 2.41 11.61 -1.15
CA SER A 50 2.55 11.67 0.30
C SER A 50 1.23 11.40 1.01
N SER A 51 1.29 10.73 2.16
CA SER A 51 0.12 10.53 3.00
C SER A 51 0.50 10.42 4.47
N GLU A 52 -0.29 11.13 5.28
CA GLU A 52 -0.34 11.00 6.72
C GLU A 52 -1.61 10.26 7.17
N VAL A 53 -2.47 9.89 6.22
CA VAL A 53 -3.76 9.25 6.48
C VAL A 53 -3.57 7.73 6.54
N PRO A 54 -4.02 7.07 7.64
CA PRO A 54 -3.99 5.62 7.73
C PRO A 54 -4.96 5.00 6.72
N GLY A 55 -4.54 3.92 6.05
CA GLY A 55 -5.33 3.29 4.99
C GLY A 55 -4.61 2.19 4.23
N SER A 56 -5.15 1.85 3.06
CA SER A 56 -4.46 1.02 2.08
C SER A 56 -4.14 1.83 0.83
N ILE A 57 -2.93 1.67 0.29
CA ILE A 57 -2.55 2.23 -1.01
C ILE A 57 -2.13 1.13 -1.97
N TYR A 58 -2.58 1.27 -3.20
CA TYR A 58 -2.15 0.51 -4.36
C TYR A 58 -1.59 1.46 -5.41
N VAL A 59 -0.30 1.34 -5.73
CA VAL A 59 0.33 2.09 -6.83
C VAL A 59 0.73 1.10 -7.91
N THR A 60 0.29 1.30 -9.15
CA THR A 60 0.69 0.43 -10.26
C THR A 60 1.02 1.20 -11.52
N THR A 61 2.01 0.74 -12.29
CA THR A 61 2.13 1.15 -13.69
C THR A 61 1.07 0.46 -14.56
N TYR A 62 0.59 1.15 -15.59
CA TYR A 62 -0.41 0.60 -16.52
C TYR A 62 -0.28 1.17 -17.94
N ASN A 63 -0.94 0.52 -18.89
CA ASN A 63 -0.98 0.93 -20.30
C ASN A 63 -2.09 1.96 -20.54
N GLY A 64 -1.93 3.17 -19.99
CA GLY A 64 -2.81 4.27 -20.32
C GLY A 64 -2.07 5.59 -20.48
N PRO A 65 -2.77 6.63 -20.95
CA PRO A 65 -2.16 7.91 -21.30
C PRO A 65 -2.03 8.88 -20.11
N GLN A 66 -2.75 8.62 -19.01
CA GLN A 66 -2.95 9.58 -17.92
C GLN A 66 -2.53 8.99 -16.57
N ILE A 67 -2.15 9.84 -15.62
CA ILE A 67 -2.12 9.42 -14.22
C ILE A 67 -3.56 9.39 -13.72
N LYS A 68 -3.98 8.27 -13.12
CA LYS A 68 -5.31 8.13 -12.52
C LYS A 68 -5.20 7.92 -11.02
N ILE A 69 -5.97 8.68 -10.26
CA ILE A 69 -6.11 8.52 -8.81
C ILE A 69 -7.54 8.06 -8.56
N SER A 70 -7.70 7.09 -7.69
CA SER A 70 -8.97 6.45 -7.39
C SER A 70 -9.09 6.24 -5.89
N ASN A 71 -10.01 6.96 -5.27
CA ASN A 71 -10.25 6.83 -3.84
C ASN A 71 -11.60 6.18 -3.58
N VAL A 72 -11.59 5.15 -2.74
CA VAL A 72 -12.79 4.45 -2.26
C VAL A 72 -12.68 4.30 -0.76
N ILE A 73 -13.74 4.64 -0.02
CA ILE A 73 -13.81 4.39 1.42
C ILE A 73 -14.79 3.25 1.64
N THR A 74 -14.32 2.18 2.29
CA THR A 74 -15.17 1.09 2.78
C THR A 74 -15.54 1.42 4.21
N TYR A 75 -16.84 1.47 4.52
CA TYR A 75 -17.28 1.88 5.84
C TYR A 75 -18.56 1.21 6.32
N THR A 76 -18.65 1.09 7.64
CA THR A 76 -19.85 0.73 8.41
C THR A 76 -19.84 1.48 9.74
N PRO A 77 -20.99 2.00 10.20
CA PRO A 77 -22.32 1.95 9.58
C PRO A 77 -22.56 3.00 8.49
N LEU A 78 -23.70 2.94 7.80
CA LEU A 78 -24.04 3.77 6.64
C LEU A 78 -24.04 5.30 6.92
N ILE A 79 -24.20 5.69 8.18
CA ILE A 79 -24.30 7.07 8.66
C ILE A 79 -23.57 7.16 10.01
N PRO A 80 -22.76 8.20 10.26
CA PRO A 80 -22.40 9.29 9.35
C PRO A 80 -21.51 8.83 8.18
N ARG A 81 -21.57 9.55 7.05
CA ARG A 81 -20.74 9.22 5.89
C ARG A 81 -19.31 9.73 6.12
N PRO A 82 -18.28 8.90 5.89
CA PRO A 82 -16.91 9.38 5.97
C PRO A 82 -16.58 10.32 4.80
N SER A 83 -15.46 11.02 4.91
CA SER A 83 -14.91 11.86 3.83
C SER A 83 -13.39 11.84 3.86
N MET A 84 -12.77 11.92 2.69
CA MET A 84 -11.32 12.05 2.54
C MET A 84 -10.99 13.38 1.87
N HIS A 85 -10.02 14.09 2.43
CA HIS A 85 -9.46 15.29 1.83
C HIS A 85 -8.06 14.99 1.29
N TYR A 86 -7.84 15.31 0.02
CA TYR A 86 -6.55 15.20 -0.64
C TYR A 86 -6.37 16.35 -1.62
N GLU A 87 -5.12 16.73 -1.85
CA GLU A 87 -4.73 17.75 -2.81
C GLU A 87 -3.91 17.12 -3.94
N ALA A 88 -4.20 17.54 -5.17
CA ALA A 88 -3.42 17.17 -6.36
C ALA A 88 -2.94 18.46 -7.02
N MET A 89 -1.63 18.69 -6.97
CA MET A 89 -0.98 19.88 -7.54
C MET A 89 -0.14 19.48 -8.74
N GLN A 90 -0.51 20.01 -9.91
CA GLN A 90 0.23 19.80 -11.15
C GLN A 90 1.13 21.00 -11.43
N THR A 91 2.41 20.73 -11.69
CA THR A 91 3.37 21.67 -12.27
C THR A 91 3.77 21.18 -13.66
N ASN A 92 4.59 21.95 -14.38
CA ASN A 92 4.99 21.61 -15.75
C ASN A 92 5.64 20.22 -15.88
N ASN A 93 6.35 19.75 -14.85
CA ASN A 93 7.08 18.48 -14.87
C ASN A 93 6.77 17.54 -13.69
N ALA A 94 5.87 17.92 -12.78
CA ALA A 94 5.57 17.07 -11.63
C ALA A 94 4.08 17.04 -11.28
N LEU A 95 3.63 15.90 -10.74
CA LEU A 95 2.35 15.74 -10.05
C LEU A 95 2.63 15.48 -8.58
N SER A 96 2.16 16.37 -7.69
CA SER A 96 2.16 16.11 -6.25
C SER A 96 0.76 15.71 -5.80
N ILE A 97 0.66 14.58 -5.10
CA ILE A 97 -0.58 14.05 -4.54
C ILE A 97 -0.38 13.93 -3.03
N GLN A 98 -1.14 14.70 -2.26
CA GLN A 98 -1.06 14.70 -0.80
C GLN A 98 -2.40 14.30 -0.19
N PHE A 99 -2.41 13.19 0.55
CA PHE A 99 -3.56 12.78 1.34
C PHE A 99 -3.47 13.44 2.72
N ILE A 100 -4.42 14.32 3.04
CA ILE A 100 -4.33 15.25 4.17
C ILE A 100 -5.10 14.71 5.37
N SER A 101 -6.36 14.32 5.17
CA SER A 101 -7.19 13.86 6.28
C SER A 101 -8.29 12.91 5.84
N ILE A 102 -8.75 12.10 6.80
CA ILE A 102 -9.99 11.33 6.70
C ILE A 102 -10.88 11.68 7.90
N THR A 103 -12.16 11.88 7.64
CA THR A 103 -13.18 11.98 8.67
C THR A 103 -13.94 10.66 8.65
N CYS A 104 -13.92 9.96 9.78
CA CYS A 104 -14.71 8.74 9.98
C CYS A 104 -15.68 8.91 11.16
N PRO A 105 -16.80 8.17 11.18
CA PRO A 105 -17.68 8.11 12.35
C PRO A 105 -16.92 7.70 13.61
N ARG A 106 -17.33 8.16 14.80
CA ARG A 106 -16.68 7.71 16.04
C ARG A 106 -17.10 6.27 16.37
N GLU A 107 -16.13 5.43 16.73
CA GLU A 107 -16.30 4.02 17.13
C GLU A 107 -17.31 3.80 18.28
N GLN A 108 -17.49 4.80 19.14
CA GLN A 108 -18.21 4.68 20.42
C GLN A 108 -19.70 4.33 20.31
N PHE A 109 -20.28 4.31 19.10
CA PHE A 109 -21.73 4.15 18.92
C PHE A 109 -22.14 2.82 18.28
N TYR A 110 -21.21 2.00 17.77
CA TYR A 110 -21.57 0.86 16.91
C TYR A 110 -20.76 -0.41 17.20
N PRO A 111 -21.40 -1.59 17.28
CA PRO A 111 -20.73 -2.86 17.59
C PRO A 111 -19.85 -3.38 16.44
N ILE A 112 -20.11 -2.94 15.21
CA ILE A 112 -19.31 -3.23 14.02
C ILE A 112 -19.00 -1.89 13.37
N TYR A 113 -17.72 -1.54 13.34
CA TYR A 113 -17.23 -0.29 12.77
C TYR A 113 -16.08 -0.58 11.80
N THR A 114 -16.21 -0.07 10.58
CA THR A 114 -15.11 -0.03 9.62
C THR A 114 -15.05 1.34 8.98
N CYS A 115 -13.84 1.86 8.77
CA CYS A 115 -13.59 3.04 7.96
C CYS A 115 -12.20 2.91 7.36
N ILE A 116 -12.12 2.32 6.17
CA ILE A 116 -10.86 1.98 5.53
C ILE A 116 -10.79 2.74 4.20
N PRO A 117 -9.93 3.77 4.10
CA PRO A 117 -9.63 4.38 2.82
C PRO A 117 -8.73 3.47 1.99
N ASN A 118 -9.15 3.24 0.75
CA ASN A 118 -8.41 2.52 -0.26
C ASN A 118 -8.10 3.47 -1.42
N THR A 119 -6.81 3.76 -1.58
CA THR A 119 -6.28 4.66 -2.60
C THR A 119 -5.62 3.84 -3.70
N GLY A 120 -6.04 4.04 -4.94
CA GLY A 120 -5.40 3.49 -6.13
C GLY A 120 -4.74 4.60 -6.95
N VAL A 121 -3.44 4.50 -7.20
CA VAL A 121 -2.71 5.41 -8.10
C VAL A 121 -2.18 4.61 -9.28
N TYR A 122 -2.60 4.97 -10.48
CA TYR A 122 -2.25 4.31 -11.72
C TYR A 122 -1.34 5.22 -12.54
N LEU A 123 -0.11 4.76 -12.77
CA LEU A 123 0.97 5.52 -13.41
C LEU A 123 1.14 5.06 -14.88
N PRO A 124 1.13 5.97 -15.86
CA PRO A 124 1.46 5.61 -17.22
C PRO A 124 2.95 5.22 -17.32
N LYS A 125 3.32 4.43 -18.33
CA LYS A 125 4.72 4.00 -18.55
C LYS A 125 5.70 5.15 -18.82
N GLY A 126 5.22 6.34 -19.18
CA GLY A 126 6.04 7.52 -19.40
C GLY A 126 6.45 8.26 -18.12
N VAL A 127 6.10 7.78 -16.92
CA VAL A 127 6.58 8.39 -15.67
C VAL A 127 8.07 8.13 -15.52
N LYS A 128 8.86 9.21 -15.47
CA LYS A 128 10.32 9.12 -15.35
C LYS A 128 10.73 8.80 -13.92
N GLU A 129 10.09 9.46 -12.96
CA GLU A 129 10.49 9.44 -11.56
C GLU A 129 9.29 9.28 -10.64
N LEU A 130 9.47 8.51 -9.58
CA LEU A 130 8.46 8.29 -8.55
C LEU A 130 9.04 8.53 -7.17
N LEU A 131 8.41 9.43 -6.41
CA LEU A 131 8.73 9.71 -5.02
C LEU A 131 7.50 9.37 -4.18
N ILE A 132 7.63 8.42 -3.26
CA ILE A 132 6.55 8.04 -2.34
C ILE A 132 7.04 8.22 -0.91
N ASN A 133 6.28 8.95 -0.10
CA ASN A 133 6.43 8.97 1.35
C ASN A 133 5.07 8.66 1.99
N TYR A 134 4.85 7.40 2.36
CA TYR A 134 3.50 6.93 2.70
C TYR A 134 3.50 6.08 3.96
N SER A 135 2.61 6.44 4.89
CA SER A 135 2.29 5.64 6.06
C SER A 135 0.87 5.08 5.91
N ALA A 136 0.72 3.76 6.03
CA ALA A 136 -0.55 3.07 5.84
C ALA A 136 -0.63 1.77 6.66
N SER A 137 -1.79 1.11 6.68
CA SER A 137 -1.90 -0.26 7.20
C SER A 137 -1.37 -1.27 6.17
N ILE A 138 -1.69 -1.06 4.89
CA ILE A 138 -1.29 -1.94 3.78
C ILE A 138 -0.74 -1.09 2.63
N ILE A 139 0.46 -1.40 2.15
CA ILE A 139 1.07 -0.74 0.99
C ILE A 139 1.36 -1.79 -0.09
N ASN A 140 0.78 -1.60 -1.27
CA ASN A 140 1.04 -2.43 -2.45
C ASN A 140 1.56 -1.55 -3.58
N ILE A 141 2.81 -1.74 -4.01
CA ILE A 141 3.44 -0.95 -5.08
C ILE A 141 3.93 -1.90 -6.15
N GLN A 142 3.55 -1.66 -7.40
CA GLN A 142 4.03 -2.40 -8.57
C GLN A 142 4.40 -1.42 -9.68
N VAL A 143 5.68 -1.10 -9.81
CA VAL A 143 6.14 -0.09 -10.78
C VAL A 143 7.22 -0.64 -11.69
N ASN A 144 7.20 -0.19 -12.94
CA ASN A 144 8.13 -0.65 -13.95
C ASN A 144 8.58 0.43 -14.94
N ASN A 145 9.76 0.21 -15.52
CA ASN A 145 10.34 1.03 -16.59
C ASN A 145 10.46 2.52 -16.22
N MET A 146 11.05 2.82 -15.05
CA MET A 146 11.29 4.19 -14.59
C MET A 146 12.79 4.46 -14.47
N SER A 147 13.20 5.71 -14.59
CA SER A 147 14.60 6.10 -14.38
C SER A 147 14.96 6.04 -12.90
N ASN A 148 14.11 6.64 -12.05
CA ASN A 148 14.36 6.76 -10.61
C ASN A 148 13.11 6.43 -9.78
N ALA A 149 13.28 5.68 -8.70
CA ALA A 149 12.23 5.47 -7.70
C ALA A 149 12.77 5.70 -6.28
N TYR A 150 12.19 6.66 -5.58
CA TYR A 150 12.44 6.91 -4.16
C TYR A 150 11.18 6.55 -3.36
N LEU A 151 11.26 5.51 -2.54
CA LEU A 151 10.12 4.97 -1.81
C LEU A 151 10.46 4.95 -0.32
N ALA A 152 9.77 5.76 0.48
CA ALA A 152 9.83 5.75 1.94
C ALA A 152 8.47 5.28 2.48
N LEU A 153 8.41 4.05 2.96
CA LEU A 153 7.17 3.32 3.23
C LEU A 153 7.13 2.85 4.68
N SER A 154 6.04 3.14 5.37
CA SER A 154 5.77 2.62 6.72
C SER A 154 4.41 1.95 6.77
N SER A 155 4.34 0.65 7.07
CA SER A 155 3.03 -0.01 7.26
C SER A 155 3.11 -1.36 7.95
N SER A 156 1.98 -1.93 8.35
CA SER A 156 1.94 -3.29 8.90
C SER A 156 2.26 -4.36 7.85
N VAL A 157 1.83 -4.16 6.60
CA VAL A 157 2.03 -5.09 5.49
C VAL A 157 2.48 -4.36 4.22
N ILE A 158 3.67 -4.71 3.70
CA ILE A 158 4.24 -4.13 2.48
C ILE A 158 4.41 -5.18 1.40
N ASN A 159 3.86 -4.95 0.20
CA ASN A 159 4.21 -5.68 -1.01
C ASN A 159 4.74 -4.70 -2.06
N VAL A 160 6.00 -4.84 -2.45
CA VAL A 160 6.65 -3.99 -3.44
C VAL A 160 7.14 -4.87 -4.57
N LYS A 161 6.81 -4.51 -5.81
CA LYS A 161 7.35 -5.10 -7.03
C LYS A 161 7.97 -3.98 -7.86
N LEU A 162 9.27 -4.09 -8.12
CA LEU A 162 10.04 -3.16 -8.93
C LEU A 162 10.58 -3.89 -10.15
N GLU A 163 10.39 -3.33 -11.34
CA GLU A 163 10.84 -3.96 -12.58
C GLU A 163 11.51 -2.97 -13.53
N ASN A 164 12.74 -3.25 -13.96
CA ASN A 164 13.50 -2.38 -14.87
C ASN A 164 13.58 -0.92 -14.38
N ILE A 165 14.01 -0.70 -13.13
CA ILE A 165 14.15 0.64 -12.56
C ILE A 165 15.63 1.04 -12.57
N GLY A 166 15.98 2.15 -13.21
CA GLY A 166 17.37 2.60 -13.34
C GLY A 166 18.08 2.70 -11.98
N ASN A 167 17.55 3.53 -11.08
CA ASN A 167 18.02 3.66 -9.71
C ASN A 167 16.85 3.66 -8.71
N THR A 168 16.97 2.88 -7.63
CA THR A 168 15.99 2.83 -6.55
C THR A 168 16.63 3.11 -5.20
N THR A 169 15.96 3.95 -4.40
CA THR A 169 16.14 3.99 -2.94
C THR A 169 14.82 3.63 -2.28
N LEU A 170 14.76 2.47 -1.65
CA LEU A 170 13.59 1.93 -0.98
C LEU A 170 13.88 1.85 0.52
N ARG A 171 13.14 2.62 1.34
CA ARG A 171 13.18 2.58 2.79
C ARG A 171 11.85 2.02 3.29
N VAL A 172 11.90 0.91 4.01
CA VAL A 172 10.73 0.12 4.40
C VAL A 172 10.75 -0.06 5.90
N SER A 173 9.70 0.38 6.57
CA SER A 173 9.42 0.09 7.97
C SER A 173 8.15 -0.76 8.04
N SER A 174 8.25 -2.06 8.31
CA SER A 174 7.07 -2.93 8.33
C SER A 174 7.16 -4.16 9.22
N THR A 175 6.02 -4.61 9.75
CA THR A 175 5.95 -5.89 10.46
C THR A 175 6.21 -7.05 9.50
N THR A 176 5.55 -7.05 8.34
CA THR A 176 5.67 -8.11 7.34
C THR A 176 5.70 -7.53 5.94
N GLY A 177 6.49 -8.13 5.05
CA GLY A 177 6.42 -7.71 3.66
C GLY A 177 7.21 -8.55 2.68
N VAL A 178 6.93 -8.31 1.40
CA VAL A 178 7.62 -8.93 0.27
C VAL A 178 8.06 -7.84 -0.69
N ILE A 179 9.33 -7.85 -1.05
CA ILE A 179 9.94 -6.96 -2.05
C ILE A 179 10.42 -7.84 -3.19
N LYS A 180 9.89 -7.66 -4.39
CA LYS A 180 10.26 -8.40 -5.59
C LYS A 180 10.96 -7.45 -6.56
N ILE A 181 12.16 -7.83 -6.96
CA ILE A 181 12.93 -7.10 -7.98
C ILE A 181 12.95 -7.93 -9.25
N GLN A 182 12.75 -7.28 -10.39
CA GLN A 182 12.79 -7.90 -11.71
C GLN A 182 13.57 -7.04 -12.70
N GLY A 183 14.40 -7.66 -13.52
CA GLY A 183 15.17 -6.97 -14.54
C GLY A 183 16.30 -6.07 -14.01
N PRO A 184 17.04 -5.42 -14.93
CA PRO A 184 18.21 -4.62 -14.59
C PRO A 184 17.87 -3.37 -13.77
N GLY A 185 18.84 -2.90 -12.98
CA GLY A 185 18.71 -1.70 -12.18
C GLY A 185 19.63 -1.70 -10.96
N ASN A 186 19.85 -0.52 -10.37
CA ASN A 186 20.53 -0.39 -9.10
C ASN A 186 19.50 -0.19 -7.98
N TYR A 187 19.45 -1.10 -7.01
CA TYR A 187 18.45 -1.08 -5.93
C TYR A 187 19.12 -0.98 -4.56
N SER A 188 18.88 0.13 -3.86
CA SER A 188 19.28 0.33 -2.47
C SER A 188 18.05 0.19 -1.57
N ILE A 189 18.01 -0.86 -0.76
CA ILE A 189 16.87 -1.20 0.09
C ILE A 189 17.28 -1.12 1.57
N ASN A 190 16.73 -0.18 2.31
CA ASN A 190 16.83 -0.12 3.75
C ASN A 190 15.55 -0.68 4.38
N VAL A 191 15.70 -1.65 5.27
CA VAL A 191 14.64 -2.45 5.84
C VAL A 191 14.71 -2.40 7.36
N THR A 192 13.63 -1.93 7.97
CA THR A 192 13.32 -2.06 9.39
C THR A 192 12.04 -2.87 9.50
N GLY A 193 12.07 -4.01 10.19
CA GLY A 193 10.89 -4.86 10.26
C GLY A 193 11.09 -6.25 10.83
N SER A 194 9.98 -6.92 11.13
CA SER A 194 10.00 -8.23 11.80
C SER A 194 10.23 -9.38 10.82
N SER A 195 9.66 -9.32 9.60
CA SER A 195 9.85 -10.35 8.57
C SER A 195 9.62 -9.78 7.17
N ILE A 196 10.70 -9.39 6.50
CA ILE A 196 10.65 -8.85 5.15
C ILE A 196 11.43 -9.76 4.21
N THR A 197 10.73 -10.28 3.21
CA THR A 197 11.29 -11.13 2.17
C THR A 197 11.71 -10.29 0.98
N ILE A 198 12.89 -10.52 0.43
CA ILE A 198 13.39 -9.90 -0.79
C ILE A 198 13.66 -11.00 -1.82
N ASP A 199 12.89 -10.98 -2.91
CA ASP A 199 13.05 -11.85 -4.06
C ASP A 199 13.80 -11.11 -5.17
N THR A 200 14.86 -11.72 -5.68
CA THR A 200 15.69 -11.17 -6.76
C THR A 200 15.76 -12.15 -7.93
N PRO A 201 16.05 -11.66 -9.15
CA PRO A 201 16.30 -12.54 -10.28
C PRO A 201 17.51 -13.46 -10.03
N PRO A 202 17.60 -14.60 -10.72
CA PRO A 202 18.82 -15.39 -10.74
C PRO A 202 20.02 -14.55 -11.20
N ASN A 203 21.20 -14.84 -10.64
CA ASN A 203 22.48 -14.20 -11.00
C ASN A 203 22.60 -12.70 -10.65
N THR A 204 21.82 -12.19 -9.70
CA THR A 204 21.99 -10.82 -9.20
C THR A 204 23.08 -10.74 -8.12
N CYS A 205 23.87 -9.67 -8.13
CA CYS A 205 24.88 -9.43 -7.10
C CYS A 205 24.24 -8.70 -5.91
N ILE A 206 24.32 -9.30 -4.72
CA ILE A 206 23.70 -8.74 -3.52
C ILE A 206 24.79 -8.44 -2.49
N GLN A 207 24.86 -7.17 -2.11
CA GLN A 207 25.66 -6.71 -0.98
C GLN A 207 24.74 -6.44 0.20
N ILE A 208 25.01 -7.08 1.33
CA ILE A 208 24.16 -6.98 2.52
C ILE A 208 24.95 -6.33 3.65
N ASN A 209 24.34 -5.34 4.29
CA ASN A 209 24.83 -4.73 5.50
C ASN A 209 23.78 -4.91 6.62
N ALA A 210 23.99 -5.94 7.44
CA ALA A 210 23.13 -6.27 8.56
C ALA A 210 23.55 -5.43 9.78
N VAL A 211 22.67 -4.54 10.24
CA VAL A 211 22.84 -3.87 11.53
C VAL A 211 21.75 -4.39 12.47
N SER A 212 22.14 -4.88 13.64
CA SER A 212 21.22 -5.42 14.66
C SER A 212 20.13 -6.35 14.10
N SER A 213 20.52 -7.33 13.28
CA SER A 213 19.59 -8.15 12.49
C SER A 213 20.06 -9.58 12.27
N SER A 214 19.08 -10.44 11.98
CA SER A 214 19.29 -11.75 11.38
C SER A 214 18.82 -11.71 9.92
N ILE A 215 19.68 -12.16 9.01
CA ILE A 215 19.37 -12.26 7.59
C ILE A 215 19.57 -13.71 7.16
N THR A 216 18.48 -14.35 6.72
CA THR A 216 18.49 -15.75 6.27
C THR A 216 18.41 -15.80 4.74
N TYR A 217 19.22 -16.67 4.13
CA TYR A 217 19.27 -16.90 2.69
C TYR A 217 19.50 -18.40 2.42
N PRO A 218 19.24 -18.94 1.20
CA PRO A 218 19.38 -20.36 0.92
C PRO A 218 20.74 -20.99 1.27
N GLY A 219 21.80 -20.19 1.37
CA GLY A 219 23.15 -20.63 1.70
C GLY A 219 23.57 -20.46 3.17
N GLY A 220 22.70 -19.94 4.05
CA GLY A 220 23.02 -19.75 5.47
C GLY A 220 22.30 -18.58 6.14
N THR A 221 22.80 -18.17 7.31
CA THR A 221 22.28 -17.04 8.08
C THR A 221 23.41 -16.10 8.46
N ILE A 222 23.19 -14.79 8.33
CA ILE A 222 24.04 -13.75 8.91
C ILE A 222 23.36 -13.31 10.20
N GLU A 223 23.99 -13.59 11.35
CA GLU A 223 23.54 -13.13 12.65
C GLU A 223 24.47 -12.02 13.14
N GLY A 224 23.90 -10.88 13.58
CA GLY A 224 24.62 -9.95 14.46
C GLY A 224 24.56 -8.47 14.12
N THR A 225 25.00 -7.68 15.09
CA THR A 225 25.17 -6.23 15.03
C THR A 225 26.42 -5.85 14.24
N GLY A 226 26.25 -5.18 13.08
CA GLY A 226 27.36 -4.52 12.38
C GLY A 226 28.13 -5.40 11.38
N SER A 227 27.59 -6.55 11.00
CA SER A 227 28.22 -7.45 10.04
C SER A 227 27.94 -6.99 8.61
N LYS A 228 28.98 -6.48 7.93
CA LYS A 228 28.96 -6.23 6.48
C LYS A 228 29.36 -7.50 5.76
N TYR A 229 28.46 -8.09 4.99
CA TYR A 229 28.72 -9.30 4.21
C TYR A 229 28.52 -9.00 2.73
N MET A 230 29.60 -9.11 1.95
CA MET A 230 29.52 -9.05 0.50
C MET A 230 29.39 -10.48 -0.02
N MET A 231 28.24 -10.82 -0.59
CA MET A 231 28.02 -12.15 -1.14
C MET A 231 28.40 -12.13 -2.62
N GLN A 232 29.49 -12.82 -2.97
CA GLN A 232 29.87 -12.96 -4.38
C GLN A 232 28.97 -14.00 -5.06
N SER A 233 28.03 -13.46 -5.84
CA SER A 233 27.49 -13.98 -7.11
C SER A 233 27.52 -15.49 -7.35
N THR A 234 26.85 -16.29 -6.50
CA THR A 234 26.18 -17.49 -6.99
C THR A 234 24.85 -17.70 -6.25
N CYS A 235 23.77 -17.29 -6.92
CA CYS A 235 22.41 -17.83 -6.74
C CYS A 235 21.63 -17.49 -5.45
N ILE A 236 21.72 -16.27 -4.92
CA ILE A 236 20.75 -15.84 -3.88
C ILE A 236 19.58 -15.15 -4.57
N THR A 237 18.46 -15.86 -4.67
CA THR A 237 17.20 -15.37 -5.26
C THR A 237 16.16 -15.00 -4.20
N HIS A 238 16.45 -15.29 -2.93
CA HIS A 238 15.51 -15.18 -1.82
C HIS A 238 16.25 -14.84 -0.54
N ILE A 239 15.87 -13.74 0.11
CA ILE A 239 16.46 -13.29 1.38
C ILE A 239 15.33 -12.94 2.33
N ILE A 240 15.42 -13.42 3.57
CA ILE A 240 14.53 -13.03 4.67
C ILE A 240 15.31 -12.15 5.62
N VAL A 241 14.83 -10.91 5.82
CA VAL A 241 15.40 -9.92 6.72
C VAL A 241 14.51 -9.78 7.95
N GLN A 242 15.06 -10.06 9.12
CA GLN A 242 14.45 -9.77 10.43
C GLN A 242 15.35 -8.74 11.12
N SER A 243 14.91 -7.49 11.21
CA SER A 243 15.82 -6.39 11.53
C SER A 243 15.18 -5.23 12.26
N MET A 244 15.94 -4.65 13.19
CA MET A 244 15.65 -3.29 13.68
C MET A 244 16.12 -2.20 12.70
N SER A 245 17.15 -2.44 11.89
CA SER A 245 17.63 -1.58 10.78
C SER A 245 18.67 -2.29 9.91
N SER A 246 18.39 -2.63 8.64
CA SER A 246 19.34 -3.28 7.72
C SER A 246 19.37 -2.59 6.37
N THR A 247 20.53 -2.57 5.71
CA THR A 247 20.61 -2.11 4.32
C THR A 247 21.03 -3.26 3.41
N VAL A 248 20.25 -3.51 2.38
CA VAL A 248 20.49 -4.47 1.30
C VAL A 248 20.68 -3.68 0.02
N SER A 249 21.86 -3.77 -0.57
CA SER A 249 22.20 -3.15 -1.86
C SER A 249 22.29 -4.24 -2.92
N ILE A 250 21.61 -4.03 -4.05
CA ILE A 250 21.49 -5.00 -5.14
C ILE A 250 21.88 -4.26 -6.42
N ASN A 251 22.88 -4.81 -7.13
CA ASN A 251 23.41 -4.27 -8.37
C ASN A 251 23.33 -5.32 -9.49
#